data_AF-A0A6A3W0X5-F1
#
_entry.id   AF-A0A6A3W0X5-F1
#
_cell.length_a   1.000
_cell.length_b   1.000
_cell.length_c   1.000
_cell.angle_alpha   90.00
_cell.angle_beta   90.00
_cell.angle_gamma   90.00
#
_symmetry.space_group_name_H-M   'P 1'
#
loop_
_entity.id
_entity.type
_entity.pdbx_description
1 polymer ?
#
loop_
_entity_poly.entity_id
_entity_poly.type
_entity_poly.pdbx_seq_one_letter_code
_entity_poly.pdbx_strand_id
1 'polypeptide(L)'
;MAWWLALDKSDDSVKKALGMEGLTGPALKAHSNYKLLAKYADKAEKYHLRKMVQGGFPTYEIWAELGFSRITDTRQIEKIKHTSAYTTYKRYVNMFDDNILWTMGSGYYLPKFASENATPAEMTARAQIWAEAGRSDDYVRMILGLKGLDGARLIRNKNYSYYAEFLAKTQSLSH
;
A
#
# COMPACT_ATOMS: atom_id res chain seq x y z
N MET A 1 -3.32 4.98 25.03
CA MET A 1 -2.83 4.84 23.63
C MET A 1 -2.19 3.48 23.37
N ALA A 2 -1.04 3.15 24.00
CA ALA A 2 -0.35 1.87 23.75
C ALA A 2 -1.24 0.63 24.00
N TRP A 3 -2.04 0.65 25.07
CA TRP A 3 -3.00 -0.41 25.38
C TRP A 3 -4.07 -0.61 24.30
N TRP A 4 -4.62 0.47 23.73
CA TRP A 4 -5.61 0.36 22.63
C TRP A 4 -5.00 -0.27 21.38
N LEU A 5 -3.76 0.12 21.03
CA LEU A 5 -3.03 -0.44 19.88
C LEU A 5 -2.69 -1.92 20.08
N ALA A 6 -2.26 -2.30 21.29
CA ALA A 6 -1.89 -3.68 21.61
C ALA A 6 -3.10 -4.64 21.53
N LEU A 7 -4.29 -4.15 21.87
CA LEU A 7 -5.55 -4.90 21.82
C LEU A 7 -6.35 -4.68 20.53
N ASP A 8 -5.77 -4.01 19.53
CA ASP A 8 -6.40 -3.72 18.24
C ASP A 8 -7.84 -3.17 18.37
N LYS A 9 -8.01 -2.18 19.23
CA LYS A 9 -9.35 -1.61 19.49
C LYS A 9 -9.88 -0.90 18.25
N SER A 10 -11.14 -1.15 17.92
CA SER A 10 -11.80 -0.41 16.84
C SER A 10 -11.91 1.09 17.15
N ASP A 11 -11.97 1.91 16.10
CA ASP A 11 -12.22 3.35 16.22
C ASP A 11 -13.49 3.63 17.02
N ASP A 12 -14.54 2.82 16.87
CA ASP A 12 -15.79 2.99 17.62
C ASP A 12 -15.64 2.65 19.10
N SER A 13 -14.83 1.63 19.45
CA SER A 13 -14.50 1.34 20.84
C SER A 13 -13.71 2.49 21.48
N VAL A 14 -12.77 3.09 20.75
CA VAL A 14 -11.99 4.24 21.24
C VAL A 14 -12.84 5.51 21.29
N LYS A 15 -13.69 5.78 20.30
CA LYS A 15 -14.67 6.88 20.35
C LYS A 15 -15.55 6.79 21.59
N LYS A 16 -16.08 5.61 21.89
CA LYS A 16 -16.86 5.36 23.10
C LYS A 16 -16.07 5.64 24.37
N ALA A 17 -14.85 5.09 24.47
CA ALA A 17 -13.97 5.33 25.62
C ALA A 17 -13.59 6.82 25.80
N LEU A 18 -13.62 7.60 24.72
CA LEU A 18 -13.36 9.04 24.72
C LEU A 18 -14.61 9.91 24.92
N GLY A 19 -15.78 9.30 25.19
CA GLY A 19 -17.04 10.01 25.42
C GLY A 19 -17.68 10.59 24.16
N MET A 20 -17.32 10.09 22.97
CA MET A 20 -17.80 10.58 21.67
C MET A 20 -18.76 9.59 20.99
N GLU A 21 -19.40 8.71 21.77
CA GLU A 21 -20.38 7.75 21.24
C GLU A 21 -21.55 8.49 20.57
N GLY A 22 -21.92 8.06 19.37
CA GLY A 22 -22.97 8.70 18.57
C GLY A 22 -22.60 10.03 17.88
N LEU A 23 -21.45 10.63 18.20
CA LEU A 23 -21.01 11.86 17.52
C LEU A 23 -20.51 11.56 16.12
N THR A 24 -20.94 12.34 15.13
CA THR A 24 -20.52 12.23 13.73
C THR A 24 -20.25 13.60 13.11
N GLY A 25 -19.61 13.60 11.93
CA GLY A 25 -19.46 14.81 11.11
C GLY A 25 -18.83 16.00 11.86
N PRO A 26 -19.39 17.21 11.73
CA PRO A 26 -18.90 18.41 12.43
C PRO A 26 -18.91 18.29 13.95
N ALA A 27 -19.93 17.64 14.54
CA ALA A 27 -20.05 17.51 15.99
C ALA A 27 -18.90 16.66 16.58
N LEU A 28 -18.51 15.58 15.89
CA LEU A 28 -17.35 14.78 16.28
C LEU A 28 -16.06 15.61 16.20
N LYS A 29 -15.88 16.40 15.14
CA LYS A 29 -14.67 17.22 14.91
C LYS A 29 -14.51 18.35 15.93
N ALA A 30 -15.62 18.88 16.45
CA ALA A 30 -15.63 19.95 17.44
C ALA A 30 -15.33 19.45 18.87
N HIS A 31 -15.41 18.13 19.11
CA HIS A 31 -15.19 17.57 20.45
C HIS A 31 -13.73 17.72 20.90
N SER A 32 -13.51 18.03 22.18
CA SER A 32 -12.17 18.27 22.75
C SER A 32 -11.21 17.09 22.57
N ASN A 33 -11.74 15.86 22.63
CA ASN A 33 -10.97 14.62 22.43
C ASN A 33 -10.76 14.22 20.96
N TYR A 34 -11.27 14.97 19.98
CA TYR A 34 -11.15 14.61 18.56
C TYR A 34 -9.69 14.46 18.12
N LYS A 35 -8.80 15.36 18.57
CA LYS A 35 -7.36 15.29 18.26
C LYS A 35 -6.73 13.98 18.76
N LEU A 36 -7.19 13.46 19.89
CA LEU A 36 -6.70 12.21 20.44
C LEU A 36 -7.17 11.01 19.63
N LEU A 37 -8.43 11.00 19.18
CA LEU A 37 -8.96 9.99 18.26
C LEU A 37 -8.22 9.99 16.92
N ALA A 38 -8.02 11.17 16.31
CA ALA A 38 -7.29 11.28 15.05
C ALA A 38 -5.85 10.76 15.18
N LYS A 39 -5.17 11.06 16.30
CA LYS A 39 -3.84 10.52 16.61
C LYS A 39 -3.85 9.02 16.86
N TYR A 40 -4.92 8.48 17.44
CA TYR A 40 -5.09 7.04 17.60
C TYR A 40 -5.21 6.35 16.24
N ALA A 41 -6.14 6.81 15.39
CA ALA A 41 -6.37 6.24 14.06
C ALA A 41 -5.09 6.21 13.21
N ASP A 42 -4.32 7.31 13.17
CA ASP A 42 -3.02 7.35 12.46
C ASP A 42 -2.02 6.32 13.01
N LYS A 43 -1.96 6.13 14.33
CA LYS A 43 -1.07 5.14 14.94
C LYS A 43 -1.55 3.71 14.74
N ALA A 44 -2.85 3.48 14.81
CA ALA A 44 -3.46 2.18 14.61
C ALA A 44 -3.20 1.70 13.17
N GLU A 45 -3.43 2.57 12.18
CA GLU A 45 -3.10 2.29 10.78
C GLU A 45 -1.61 1.92 10.64
N LYS A 46 -0.69 2.79 11.09
CA LYS A 46 0.76 2.53 10.97
C LYS A 46 1.18 1.24 11.67
N TYR A 47 0.59 0.94 12.82
CA TYR A 47 0.90 -0.27 13.58
C TYR A 47 0.42 -1.52 12.85
N HIS A 48 -0.80 -1.50 12.30
CA HIS A 48 -1.35 -2.56 11.47
C HIS A 48 -0.48 -2.81 10.23
N LEU A 49 -0.19 -1.77 9.46
CA LEU A 49 0.65 -1.89 8.26
C LEU A 49 2.04 -2.47 8.57
N ARG A 50 2.66 -2.07 9.70
CA ARG A 50 3.95 -2.64 10.13
C ARG A 50 3.84 -4.13 10.45
N LYS A 51 2.78 -4.56 11.15
CA LYS A 51 2.54 -5.98 11.43
C LYS A 51 2.41 -6.78 10.14
N MET A 52 1.68 -6.24 9.16
CA MET A 52 1.48 -6.88 7.86
C MET A 52 2.80 -7.00 7.07
N VAL A 53 3.65 -5.95 7.07
CA VAL A 53 5.00 -6.04 6.48
C VAL A 53 5.88 -7.07 7.21
N GLN A 54 5.88 -7.06 8.55
CA GLN A 54 6.66 -8.03 9.35
C GLN A 54 6.19 -9.47 9.17
N GLY A 55 4.89 -9.68 8.94
CA GLY A 55 4.31 -10.98 8.60
C GLY A 55 4.57 -11.41 7.15
N GLY A 56 5.17 -10.55 6.32
CA GLY A 56 5.48 -10.85 4.92
C GLY A 56 4.25 -10.90 4.01
N PHE A 57 3.17 -10.22 4.35
CA PHE A 57 1.94 -10.21 3.56
C PHE A 57 2.17 -9.47 2.23
N PRO A 58 1.86 -10.08 1.06
CA PRO A 58 1.96 -9.39 -0.22
C PRO A 58 1.04 -8.18 -0.32
N THR A 59 1.36 -7.24 -1.22
CA THR A 59 0.58 -5.99 -1.42
C THR A 59 -0.89 -6.22 -1.76
N TYR A 60 -1.21 -7.30 -2.48
CA TYR A 60 -2.59 -7.65 -2.80
C TYR A 60 -3.48 -7.93 -1.58
N GLU A 61 -2.94 -8.46 -0.48
CA GLU A 61 -3.75 -8.73 0.72
C GLU A 61 -4.32 -7.43 1.31
N ILE A 62 -3.50 -6.37 1.31
CA ILE A 62 -3.93 -5.03 1.74
C ILE A 62 -4.85 -4.39 0.70
N TRP A 63 -4.62 -4.61 -0.59
CA TRP A 63 -5.55 -4.21 -1.64
C TRP A 63 -6.95 -4.80 -1.40
N ALA A 64 -7.03 -6.10 -1.09
CA ALA A 64 -8.28 -6.78 -0.80
C ALA A 64 -8.92 -6.29 0.51
N GLU A 65 -8.13 -6.14 1.58
CA GLU A 65 -8.59 -5.64 2.89
C GLU A 65 -9.23 -4.25 2.79
N LEU A 66 -8.69 -3.39 1.92
CA LEU A 66 -9.21 -2.05 1.65
C LEU A 66 -10.45 -2.03 0.74
N GLY A 67 -11.00 -3.21 0.42
CA GLY A 67 -12.20 -3.36 -0.39
C GLY A 67 -11.97 -3.24 -1.90
N PHE A 68 -10.70 -3.27 -2.35
CA PHE A 68 -10.37 -3.14 -3.77
C PHE A 68 -10.35 -4.47 -4.53
N SER A 69 -10.75 -5.59 -3.92
CA SER A 69 -10.84 -6.91 -4.58
C SER A 69 -11.72 -6.92 -5.83
N ARG A 70 -12.70 -6.00 -5.92
CA ARG A 70 -13.57 -5.81 -7.10
C ARG A 70 -12.98 -4.90 -8.18
N ILE A 71 -11.85 -4.27 -7.90
CA ILE A 71 -11.12 -3.39 -8.82
C ILE A 71 -10.12 -4.26 -9.57
N THR A 72 -10.54 -4.77 -10.72
CA THR A 72 -9.74 -5.69 -11.55
C THR A 72 -9.27 -5.04 -12.85
N ASP A 73 -9.96 -4.01 -13.33
CA ASP A 73 -9.60 -3.24 -14.52
C ASP A 73 -8.80 -1.99 -14.15
N THR A 74 -7.65 -1.79 -14.79
CA THR A 74 -6.78 -0.61 -14.66
C THR A 74 -7.51 0.73 -14.79
N ARG A 75 -8.56 0.81 -15.60
CA ARG A 75 -9.37 2.03 -15.79
C ARG A 75 -10.14 2.44 -14.53
N GLN A 76 -10.34 1.52 -13.60
CA GLN A 76 -11.03 1.78 -12.34
C GLN A 76 -10.11 2.39 -11.28
N ILE A 77 -8.78 2.35 -11.46
CA ILE A 77 -7.82 2.90 -10.51
C ILE A 77 -8.06 4.40 -10.29
N GLU A 78 -8.36 5.16 -11.35
CA GLU A 78 -8.65 6.60 -11.26
C GLU A 78 -9.81 6.92 -10.30
N LYS A 79 -10.77 6.00 -10.13
CA LYS A 79 -11.91 6.18 -9.22
C LYS A 79 -11.51 6.10 -7.75
N ILE A 80 -10.41 5.42 -7.44
CA ILE A 80 -9.97 5.18 -6.06
C ILE A 80 -8.75 6.02 -5.66
N LYS A 81 -7.99 6.59 -6.60
CA LYS A 81 -6.74 7.34 -6.33
C LYS A 81 -6.88 8.46 -5.29
N HIS A 82 -8.03 9.11 -5.25
CA HIS A 82 -8.30 10.22 -4.35
C HIS A 82 -8.84 9.80 -2.97
N THR A 83 -9.02 8.49 -2.74
CA THR A 83 -9.57 7.97 -1.49
C THR A 83 -8.49 7.83 -0.41
N SER A 84 -8.92 7.90 0.86
CA SER A 84 -8.04 7.58 1.99
C SER A 84 -7.55 6.14 1.92
N ALA A 85 -8.40 5.19 1.50
CA ALA A 85 -8.03 3.79 1.33
C ALA A 85 -6.88 3.62 0.33
N TYR A 86 -6.90 4.29 -0.82
CA TYR A 86 -5.76 4.23 -1.75
C TYR A 86 -4.49 4.88 -1.18
N THR A 87 -4.65 5.92 -0.36
CA THR A 87 -3.50 6.51 0.38
C THR A 87 -2.89 5.50 1.36
N THR A 88 -3.71 4.75 2.09
CA THR A 88 -3.27 3.66 2.98
C THR A 88 -2.58 2.55 2.19
N TYR A 89 -3.13 2.14 1.04
CA TYR A 89 -2.50 1.17 0.13
C TYR A 89 -1.12 1.65 -0.34
N LYS A 90 -1.01 2.90 -0.79
CA LYS A 90 0.26 3.50 -1.22
C LYS A 90 1.31 3.52 -0.09
N ARG A 91 0.89 3.79 1.16
CA ARG A 91 1.79 3.71 2.32
C ARG A 91 2.28 2.28 2.52
N TYR A 92 1.39 1.30 2.42
CA TYR A 92 1.74 -0.10 2.58
C TYR A 92 2.75 -0.56 1.52
N VAL A 93 2.49 -0.28 0.24
CA VAL A 93 3.40 -0.62 -0.87
C VAL A 93 4.81 -0.09 -0.58
N ASN A 94 4.93 1.19 -0.21
CA ASN A 94 6.22 1.78 0.13
C ASN A 94 6.90 1.11 1.32
N MET A 95 6.17 0.84 2.41
CA MET A 95 6.73 0.14 3.57
C MET A 95 7.19 -1.28 3.24
N PHE A 96 6.43 -2.00 2.41
CA PHE A 96 6.75 -3.34 1.96
C PHE A 96 8.01 -3.34 1.08
N ASP A 97 8.07 -2.43 0.11
CA ASP A 97 9.20 -2.30 -0.82
C ASP A 97 10.48 -1.83 -0.10
N ASP A 98 10.35 -0.88 0.83
CA ASP A 98 11.46 -0.48 1.71
C ASP A 98 11.95 -1.70 2.47
N ASN A 99 11.06 -2.44 3.14
CA ASN A 99 11.45 -3.63 3.90
C ASN A 99 12.19 -4.67 3.04
N ILE A 100 11.79 -4.87 1.78
CA ILE A 100 12.54 -5.73 0.85
C ILE A 100 13.94 -5.18 0.62
N LEU A 101 14.08 -3.90 0.30
CA LEU A 101 15.39 -3.27 0.09
C LEU A 101 16.30 -3.39 1.32
N TRP A 102 15.76 -3.17 2.52
CA TRP A 102 16.50 -3.28 3.79
C TRP A 102 16.92 -4.72 4.12
N THR A 103 16.12 -5.71 3.72
CA THR A 103 16.38 -7.14 4.03
C THR A 103 17.15 -7.85 2.91
N MET A 104 17.26 -7.26 1.72
CA MET A 104 18.00 -7.84 0.61
C MET A 104 19.47 -8.04 0.95
N GLY A 105 19.99 -9.25 0.76
CA GLY A 105 21.40 -9.58 1.07
C GLY A 105 21.70 -9.85 2.53
N SER A 106 20.72 -9.74 3.43
CA SER A 106 20.88 -10.02 4.87
C SER A 106 20.76 -11.51 5.25
N GLY A 107 20.49 -12.40 4.28
CA GLY A 107 20.21 -13.82 4.51
C GLY A 107 18.81 -14.13 5.07
N TYR A 108 17.98 -13.12 5.31
CA TYR A 108 16.58 -13.28 5.72
C TYR A 108 15.68 -13.71 4.56
N TYR A 109 14.56 -14.37 4.91
CA TYR A 109 13.52 -14.80 3.96
C TYR A 109 12.93 -13.58 3.25
N LEU A 110 13.05 -13.55 1.92
CA LEU A 110 12.38 -12.56 1.09
C LEU A 110 10.88 -12.87 1.02
N PRO A 111 10.00 -11.90 1.29
CA PRO A 111 8.56 -12.14 1.19
C PRO A 111 8.17 -12.48 -0.25
N LYS A 112 7.01 -13.13 -0.43
CA LYS A 112 6.43 -13.31 -1.77
C LYS A 112 6.22 -11.92 -2.39
N PHE A 113 6.93 -11.62 -3.48
CA PHE A 113 6.91 -10.29 -4.10
C PHE A 113 5.54 -9.91 -4.66
N ALA A 114 4.79 -10.88 -5.14
CA ALA A 114 3.41 -10.73 -5.60
C ALA A 114 2.56 -11.88 -5.07
N SER A 115 1.29 -11.60 -4.77
CA SER A 115 0.30 -12.64 -4.49
C SER A 115 -0.06 -13.39 -5.77
N GLU A 116 -0.43 -14.66 -5.65
CA GLU A 116 -1.02 -15.43 -6.75
C GLU A 116 -2.36 -14.81 -7.20
N ASN A 117 -3.00 -14.04 -6.33
CA ASN A 117 -4.25 -13.33 -6.59
C ASN A 117 -4.06 -11.90 -7.14
N ALA A 118 -2.82 -11.46 -7.39
CA ALA A 118 -2.55 -10.10 -7.86
C ALA A 118 -3.31 -9.81 -9.17
N THR A 119 -4.08 -8.72 -9.19
CA THR A 119 -4.87 -8.31 -10.36
C THR A 119 -4.07 -7.35 -11.23
N PRO A 120 -4.41 -7.21 -12.53
CA PRO A 120 -3.82 -6.18 -13.37
C PRO A 120 -3.98 -4.77 -12.80
N ALA A 121 -5.13 -4.46 -12.22
CA ALA A 121 -5.35 -3.17 -11.55
C ALA A 121 -4.40 -2.94 -10.36
N GLU A 122 -4.21 -3.92 -9.48
CA GLU A 122 -3.31 -3.79 -8.32
C GLU A 122 -1.85 -3.59 -8.77
N MET A 123 -1.40 -4.38 -9.74
CA MET A 123 -0.03 -4.31 -10.26
C MET A 123 0.23 -3.00 -11.02
N THR A 124 -0.74 -2.50 -11.79
CA THR A 124 -0.66 -1.17 -12.42
C THR A 124 -0.61 -0.06 -11.36
N ALA A 125 -1.45 -0.13 -10.31
CA ALA A 125 -1.40 0.83 -9.22
C ALA A 125 -0.03 0.81 -8.51
N ARG A 126 0.52 -0.38 -8.25
CA ARG A 126 1.85 -0.53 -7.65
C ARG A 126 2.95 0.04 -8.54
N ALA A 127 2.89 -0.17 -9.86
CA ALA A 127 3.82 0.43 -10.82
C ALA A 127 3.80 1.96 -10.79
N GLN A 128 2.61 2.57 -10.71
CA GLN A 128 2.46 4.01 -10.57
C GLN A 128 3.04 4.51 -9.23
N ILE A 129 2.83 3.77 -8.15
CA ILE A 129 3.39 4.10 -6.82
C ILE A 129 4.93 4.01 -6.83
N TRP A 130 5.52 3.02 -7.52
CA TRP A 130 6.98 2.95 -7.66
C TRP A 130 7.56 4.17 -8.37
N ALA A 131 6.91 4.64 -9.43
CA ALA A 131 7.32 5.84 -10.14
C ALA A 131 7.23 7.07 -9.23
N GLU A 132 6.12 7.23 -8.51
CA GLU A 132 5.92 8.33 -7.56
C GLU A 132 6.90 8.30 -6.37
N ALA A 133 7.36 7.11 -5.98
CA ALA A 133 8.35 6.92 -4.93
C ALA A 133 9.80 6.99 -5.43
N GLY A 134 10.03 7.18 -6.73
CA GLY A 134 11.37 7.23 -7.33
C GLY A 134 12.14 5.93 -7.19
N ARG A 135 11.46 4.77 -7.26
CA ARG A 135 12.13 3.46 -7.21
C ARG A 135 13.07 3.28 -8.40
N SER A 136 14.19 2.61 -8.18
CA SER A 136 15.17 2.38 -9.25
C SER A 136 14.67 1.37 -10.29
N ASP A 137 15.18 1.52 -11.51
CA ASP A 137 14.92 0.60 -12.62
C ASP A 137 15.21 -0.86 -12.25
N ASP A 138 16.39 -1.09 -11.68
CA ASP A 138 16.85 -2.40 -11.25
C ASP A 138 15.92 -3.03 -10.21
N TYR A 139 15.41 -2.23 -9.27
CA TYR A 139 14.49 -2.71 -8.24
C TYR A 139 13.16 -3.17 -8.87
N VAL A 140 12.56 -2.32 -9.71
CA VAL A 140 11.28 -2.63 -10.35
C VAL A 140 11.41 -3.85 -11.26
N ARG A 141 12.48 -3.93 -12.06
CA ARG A 141 12.77 -5.11 -12.89
C ARG A 141 12.95 -6.38 -12.05
N MET A 142 13.64 -6.29 -10.91
CA MET A 142 13.82 -7.43 -10.02
C MET A 142 12.47 -7.93 -9.49
N ILE A 143 11.64 -7.05 -8.94
CA ILE A 143 10.33 -7.42 -8.38
C ILE A 143 9.40 -8.02 -9.45
N LEU A 144 9.46 -7.52 -10.68
CA LEU A 144 8.66 -8.03 -11.79
C LEU A 144 9.24 -9.29 -12.45
N GLY A 145 10.41 -9.78 -12.00
CA GLY A 145 11.07 -10.95 -12.60
C GLY A 145 11.60 -10.68 -14.01
N LEU A 146 11.97 -9.43 -14.31
CA LEU A 146 12.49 -8.96 -15.59
C LEU A 146 14.02 -8.79 -15.60
N LYS A 147 14.68 -9.00 -14.45
CA LYS A 147 16.13 -8.86 -14.33
C LYS A 147 16.85 -9.80 -15.31
N GLY A 148 17.79 -9.26 -16.08
CA GLY A 148 18.55 -10.00 -17.10
C GLY A 148 17.77 -10.33 -18.39
N LEU A 149 16.53 -9.82 -18.54
CA LEU A 149 15.79 -9.90 -19.79
C LEU A 149 16.01 -8.62 -20.59
N ASP A 150 16.36 -8.78 -21.87
CA ASP A 150 16.56 -7.69 -22.81
C ASP A 150 15.86 -7.93 -24.15
N GLY A 151 15.74 -6.85 -24.93
CA GLY A 151 15.17 -6.85 -26.29
C GLY A 151 13.83 -7.57 -26.37
N ALA A 152 13.71 -8.50 -27.31
CA ALA A 152 12.46 -9.21 -27.55
C ALA A 152 12.05 -10.14 -26.39
N ARG A 153 12.99 -10.60 -25.55
CA ARG A 153 12.68 -11.43 -24.37
C ARG A 153 12.01 -10.60 -23.28
N LEU A 154 12.47 -9.36 -23.09
CA LEU A 154 11.85 -8.41 -22.17
C LEU A 154 10.42 -8.09 -22.60
N ILE A 155 10.24 -7.66 -23.85
CA ILE A 155 8.94 -7.20 -24.36
C ILE A 155 7.86 -8.28 -24.33
N ARG A 156 8.22 -9.55 -24.57
CA ARG A 156 7.27 -10.68 -24.55
C ARG A 156 6.92 -11.17 -23.15
N ASN A 157 7.60 -10.70 -22.10
CA ASN A 157 7.28 -11.12 -20.74
C ASN A 157 5.91 -10.56 -20.32
N LYS A 158 5.06 -11.40 -19.72
CA LYS A 158 3.72 -11.00 -19.25
C LYS A 158 3.71 -9.82 -18.27
N ASN A 159 4.81 -9.59 -17.55
CA ASN A 159 4.96 -8.51 -16.58
C ASN A 159 5.53 -7.23 -17.18
N TYR A 160 5.92 -7.23 -18.47
CA TYR A 160 6.50 -6.06 -19.13
C TYR A 160 5.54 -4.87 -19.17
N SER A 161 4.24 -5.11 -19.28
CA SER A 161 3.22 -4.04 -19.27
C SER A 161 3.27 -3.19 -18.00
N TYR A 162 3.51 -3.78 -16.83
CA TYR A 162 3.63 -3.05 -15.57
C TYR A 162 4.93 -2.25 -15.49
N TYR A 163 6.01 -2.78 -16.06
CA TYR A 163 7.27 -2.04 -16.17
C TYR A 163 7.14 -0.85 -17.13
N ALA A 164 6.46 -1.02 -18.25
CA ALA A 164 6.16 0.07 -19.18
C ALA A 164 5.31 1.17 -18.52
N GLU A 165 4.31 0.80 -17.71
CA GLU A 165 3.53 1.74 -16.91
C GLU A 165 4.41 2.56 -15.95
N PHE A 166 5.31 1.89 -15.22
CA PHE A 166 6.27 2.54 -14.34
C PHE A 166 7.15 3.56 -15.09
N LEU A 167 7.67 3.19 -16.26
CA LEU A 167 8.50 4.08 -17.08
C LEU A 167 7.69 5.29 -17.57
N ALA A 168 6.50 5.07 -18.10
CA ALA A 168 5.63 6.14 -18.60
C ALA A 168 5.26 7.12 -17.48
N LYS A 169 4.91 6.60 -16.29
CA LYS A 169 4.60 7.43 -15.12
C LYS A 169 5.82 8.22 -14.65
N THR A 170 6.99 7.60 -14.61
CA THR A 170 8.25 8.27 -14.23
C THR A 170 8.56 9.44 -15.16
N GLN A 171 8.43 9.24 -16.48
CA GLN A 171 8.61 10.31 -17.47
C GLN A 171 7.61 11.45 -17.29
N SER A 172 6.34 11.14 -16.95
CA SER A 172 5.32 12.17 -16.71
C SER A 172 5.57 13.03 -15.48
N LEU A 173 6.39 12.56 -14.52
CA LEU A 173 6.72 13.27 -13.29
C LEU A 173 8.00 14.13 -13.42
N SER A 174 8.79 13.92 -14.46
CA SER A 174 10.04 14.66 -14.71
C SER A 174 9.85 15.95 -15.51
N HIS A 175 8.62 16.29 -15.88
CA HIS A 175 8.22 17.50 -16.61
C HIS A 175 7.33 18.37 -15.73
#